data_AF-A0A937W6Y8-F1
#
_entry.id   AF-A0A937W6Y8-F1
#
_cell.length_a   1.000
_cell.length_b   1.000
_cell.length_c   1.000
_cell.angle_alpha   90.00
_cell.angle_beta   90.00
_cell.angle_gamma   90.00
#
_symmetry.space_group_name_H-M   'P 1'
#
loop_
_entity.id
_entity.type
_entity.pdbx_description
1 polymer ?
#
loop_
_entity_poly.entity_id
_entity_poly.type
_entity_poly.pdbx_seq_one_letter_code
_entity_poly.pdbx_strand_id
1 'polypeptide(L)'
;MEHTALQQVQAFPLRRLLERLREGIYDPLAVQLLTAEHDALDARLQQDLLRTGDEASGHLCVCGAYGQGKSHTLAYIQDLALQQGYAVSAINLDPRAVPLHQFRQTYRALVRTMQLPPVPEAETPPTSFLERWRTWARTQPRLAADPAESLRALLPPTMPHPFQAALVAMMLPTLDVPALLRALDRDSAYRPAEFPWTLRRVLLGDSVPAARLRAALKYRQVSFYQQASLA
;
A
#
# COMPACT_ATOMS: atom_id res chain seq x y z
N MET A 1 11.90 -20.94 27.82
CA MET A 1 13.07 -20.77 26.92
C MET A 1 13.46 -19.29 26.72
N GLU A 2 12.79 -18.33 27.36
CA GLU A 2 13.04 -16.88 27.20
C GLU A 2 14.40 -16.37 27.72
N HIS A 3 15.00 -17.05 28.71
CA HIS A 3 16.24 -16.59 29.34
C HIS A 3 17.48 -16.58 28.43
N THR A 4 17.48 -17.34 27.33
CA THR A 4 18.67 -17.50 26.48
C THR A 4 18.81 -16.39 25.43
N ALA A 5 17.70 -15.82 24.93
CA ALA A 5 17.74 -14.79 23.89
C ALA A 5 18.24 -13.43 24.42
N LEU A 6 17.83 -13.05 25.64
CA LEU A 6 18.27 -11.79 26.27
C LEU A 6 19.76 -11.79 26.66
N GLN A 7 20.36 -12.97 26.88
CA GLN A 7 21.79 -13.10 27.23
C GLN A 7 22.74 -12.87 26.05
N GLN A 8 22.26 -12.97 24.81
CA GLN A 8 23.09 -12.80 23.61
C GLN A 8 23.13 -11.35 23.09
N VAL A 9 22.27 -10.47 23.61
CA VAL A 9 22.20 -9.06 23.18
C VAL A 9 23.14 -8.22 24.03
N GLN A 10 23.99 -7.41 23.39
CA GLN A 10 24.94 -6.54 24.09
C GLN A 10 24.22 -5.56 25.03
N ALA A 11 24.84 -5.23 26.17
CA ALA A 11 24.24 -4.42 27.23
C ALA A 11 23.84 -3.00 26.79
N PHE A 12 24.55 -2.43 25.81
CA PHE A 12 24.27 -1.10 25.28
C PHE A 12 22.94 -1.02 24.51
N PRO A 13 22.65 -1.89 23.51
CA PRO A 13 21.34 -1.97 22.87
C PRO A 13 20.21 -2.13 23.87
N LEU A 14 20.36 -3.01 24.86
CA LEU A 14 19.33 -3.28 25.88
C LEU A 14 19.04 -2.06 26.76
N ARG A 15 20.08 -1.31 27.16
CA ARG A 15 19.89 -0.07 27.92
C ARG A 15 19.20 1.00 27.07
N ARG A 16 19.62 1.18 25.80
CA ARG A 16 18.97 2.12 24.88
C ARG A 16 17.49 1.77 24.67
N LEU A 17 17.18 0.48 24.58
CA LEU A 17 15.82 -0.05 24.48
C LEU A 17 14.95 0.40 25.66
N LEU A 18 15.44 0.18 26.88
CA LEU A 18 14.74 0.52 28.12
C LEU A 18 14.55 2.03 28.26
N GLU A 19 15.55 2.82 27.89
CA GLU A 19 15.46 4.28 27.89
C GLU A 19 14.41 4.79 26.91
N ARG A 20 14.35 4.22 25.70
CA ARG A 20 13.32 4.57 24.71
C ARG A 20 11.92 4.19 25.21
N LEU A 21 11.75 2.99 25.76
CA LEU A 21 10.48 2.59 26.35
C LEU A 21 10.07 3.48 27.53
N ARG A 22 11.02 3.89 28.38
CA ARG A 22 10.79 4.83 29.49
C ARG A 22 10.30 6.19 28.99
N GLU A 23 10.83 6.67 27.87
CA GLU A 23 10.40 7.90 27.21
C GLU A 23 9.12 7.74 26.37
N GLY A 24 8.54 6.53 26.32
CA GLY A 24 7.38 6.21 25.47
C GLY A 24 7.73 6.19 23.98
N ILE A 25 9.01 6.13 23.64
CA ILE A 25 9.54 6.10 22.28
C ILE A 25 9.57 4.66 21.79
N TYR A 26 8.97 4.45 20.64
CA TYR A 26 8.94 3.16 19.95
C TYR A 26 10.35 2.68 19.54
N ASP A 27 10.61 1.38 19.70
CA ASP A 27 11.79 0.69 19.18
C ASP A 27 11.41 -0.71 18.64
N PRO A 28 11.66 -1.02 17.36
CA PRO A 28 11.37 -2.34 16.78
C PRO A 28 12.07 -3.50 17.52
N LEU A 29 13.27 -3.25 18.05
CA LEU A 29 14.01 -4.25 18.80
C LEU A 29 13.37 -4.50 20.17
N ALA A 30 12.66 -3.51 20.73
CA ALA A 30 11.93 -3.65 22.00
C ALA A 30 10.71 -4.55 21.83
N VAL A 31 10.06 -4.39 20.69
CA VAL A 31 8.91 -5.18 20.27
C VAL A 31 9.26 -6.65 20.14
N GLN A 32 10.41 -6.96 19.56
CA GLN A 32 10.86 -8.35 19.40
C GLN A 32 11.34 -8.96 20.72
N LEU A 33 12.00 -8.19 21.60
CA LEU A 33 12.65 -8.73 22.79
C LEU A 33 11.82 -8.66 24.08
N LEU A 34 10.85 -7.75 24.17
CA LEU A 34 10.15 -7.43 25.43
C LEU A 34 8.64 -7.66 25.38
N THR A 35 8.13 -8.29 24.32
CA THR A 35 6.73 -8.74 24.28
C THR A 35 6.59 -10.01 25.11
N ALA A 36 5.88 -9.95 26.24
CA ALA A 36 5.53 -11.15 27.00
C ALA A 36 4.36 -11.88 26.35
N GLU A 37 4.29 -13.21 26.52
CA GLU A 37 3.22 -14.07 25.98
C GLU A 37 3.03 -14.00 24.45
N HIS A 38 4.11 -13.72 23.70
CA HIS A 38 4.08 -13.66 22.23
C HIS A 38 3.53 -14.95 21.60
N ASP A 39 3.75 -16.12 22.21
CA ASP A 39 3.31 -17.41 21.65
C ASP A 39 1.79 -17.49 21.46
N ALA A 40 1.00 -16.97 22.41
CA ALA A 40 -0.46 -16.97 22.32
C ALA A 40 -0.96 -15.95 21.28
N LEU A 41 -0.28 -14.80 21.20
CA LEU A 41 -0.58 -13.75 20.23
C LEU A 41 -0.23 -14.21 18.81
N ASP A 42 0.91 -14.86 18.63
CA ASP A 42 1.40 -15.44 17.38
C ASP A 42 0.49 -16.53 16.87
N ALA A 43 0.10 -17.47 17.74
CA ALA A 43 -0.85 -18.52 17.37
C ALA A 43 -2.17 -17.92 16.88
N ARG A 44 -2.66 -16.87 17.55
CA ARG A 44 -3.89 -16.19 17.14
C ARG A 44 -3.73 -15.43 15.83
N LEU A 45 -2.65 -14.69 15.67
CA LEU A 45 -2.36 -13.94 14.44
C LEU A 45 -2.14 -14.85 13.26
N GLN A 46 -1.38 -15.95 13.42
CA GLN A 46 -1.21 -16.94 12.36
C GLN A 46 -2.55 -17.55 11.98
N GLN A 47 -3.39 -17.92 12.95
CA GLN A 47 -4.73 -18.44 12.66
C GLN A 47 -5.60 -17.43 11.90
N ASP A 48 -5.58 -16.15 12.29
CA ASP A 48 -6.40 -15.11 11.66
C ASP A 48 -5.82 -14.65 10.31
N LEU A 49 -4.50 -14.56 10.15
CA LEU A 49 -3.81 -14.20 8.90
C LEU A 49 -3.90 -15.32 7.86
N LEU A 50 -3.67 -16.59 8.25
CA LEU A 50 -3.76 -17.74 7.34
C LEU A 50 -5.20 -18.00 6.85
N ARG A 51 -6.22 -17.64 7.65
CA ARG A 51 -7.62 -17.70 7.23
C ARG A 51 -7.98 -16.71 6.13
N THR A 52 -7.20 -15.63 5.95
CA THR A 52 -7.42 -14.62 4.90
C THR A 52 -7.20 -15.16 3.47
N GLY A 53 -6.70 -16.40 3.32
CA GLY A 53 -6.65 -17.10 2.03
C GLY A 53 -8.04 -17.42 1.46
N ASP A 54 -9.07 -17.53 2.31
CA ASP A 54 -10.46 -17.82 1.94
C ASP A 54 -11.35 -16.58 2.15
N GLU A 55 -11.38 -15.63 1.20
CA GLU A 55 -12.34 -14.49 1.02
C GLU A 55 -12.85 -13.69 2.26
N ALA A 56 -12.37 -13.96 3.47
CA ALA A 56 -12.91 -13.48 4.73
C ALA A 56 -11.95 -12.48 5.35
N SER A 57 -12.39 -11.22 5.44
CA SER A 57 -11.68 -10.18 6.17
C SER A 57 -11.87 -10.34 7.68
N GLY A 58 -10.78 -10.47 8.44
CA GLY A 58 -10.80 -10.44 9.90
C GLY A 58 -10.65 -9.02 10.47
N HIS A 59 -11.13 -8.81 11.70
CA HIS A 59 -10.85 -7.60 12.48
C HIS A 59 -10.42 -7.96 13.90
N LEU A 60 -9.41 -7.27 14.42
CA LEU A 60 -8.94 -7.41 15.80
C LEU A 60 -9.05 -6.06 16.50
N CYS A 61 -9.69 -6.05 17.67
CA CYS A 61 -9.78 -4.87 18.53
C CYS A 61 -9.00 -5.10 19.82
N VAL A 62 -7.99 -4.27 20.09
CA VAL A 62 -7.17 -4.33 21.30
C VAL A 62 -7.59 -3.20 22.25
N CYS A 63 -8.25 -3.56 23.35
CA CYS A 63 -8.75 -2.63 24.36
C CYS A 63 -7.92 -2.70 25.65
N GLY A 64 -7.77 -1.57 26.35
CA GLY A 64 -7.00 -1.51 27.60
C GLY A 64 -6.69 -0.09 28.04
N ALA A 65 -6.33 0.08 29.32
CA ALA A 65 -6.01 1.39 29.90
C ALA A 65 -4.73 2.02 29.28
N TYR A 66 -4.52 3.32 29.52
CA TYR A 66 -3.30 4.01 29.08
C TYR A 66 -2.05 3.32 29.68
N GLY A 67 -0.99 3.18 28.88
CA GLY A 67 0.24 2.50 29.30
C GLY A 67 0.23 0.97 29.27
N GLN A 68 -0.91 0.31 29.00
CA GLN A 68 -1.02 -1.16 28.96
C GLN A 68 -0.50 -1.80 27.66
N GLY A 69 0.47 -1.19 26.98
CA GLY A 69 1.13 -1.81 25.81
C GLY A 69 0.33 -1.91 24.51
N LYS A 70 -0.90 -1.37 24.38
CA LYS A 70 -1.69 -1.47 23.13
C LYS A 70 -0.93 -1.06 21.86
N SER A 71 -0.24 0.09 21.89
CA SER A 71 0.54 0.57 20.76
C SER A 71 1.74 -0.34 20.46
N HIS A 72 2.32 -0.93 21.49
CA HIS A 72 3.39 -1.92 21.38
C HIS A 72 2.88 -3.19 20.70
N THR A 73 1.73 -3.72 21.14
CA THR A 73 1.08 -4.88 20.52
C THR A 73 0.76 -4.64 19.03
N LEU A 74 0.21 -3.48 18.67
CA LEU A 74 -0.09 -3.16 17.27
C LEU A 74 1.18 -3.08 16.42
N ALA A 75 2.28 -2.55 16.97
CA ALA A 75 3.54 -2.48 16.27
C ALA A 75 4.21 -3.86 16.12
N TYR A 76 4.07 -4.73 17.13
CA TYR A 76 4.43 -6.14 17.04
C TYR A 76 3.72 -6.84 15.88
N ILE A 77 2.40 -6.69 15.80
CA ILE A 77 1.58 -7.26 14.72
C ILE A 77 2.05 -6.74 13.36
N GLN A 78 2.35 -5.44 13.26
CA GLN A 78 2.86 -4.84 12.04
C GLN A 78 4.19 -5.47 11.58
N ASP A 79 5.16 -5.62 12.50
CA ASP A 79 6.46 -6.21 12.18
C ASP A 79 6.33 -7.67 11.76
N LEU A 80 5.55 -8.46 12.51
CA LEU A 80 5.28 -9.85 12.21
C LEU A 80 4.61 -10.03 10.83
N ALA A 81 3.61 -9.21 10.51
CA ALA A 81 2.92 -9.27 9.22
C ALA A 81 3.85 -8.93 8.05
N LEU A 82 4.75 -7.94 8.21
CA LEU A 82 5.77 -7.62 7.20
C LEU A 82 6.75 -8.77 6.99
N GLN A 83 7.20 -9.42 8.07
CA GLN A 83 8.08 -10.59 7.99
C GLN A 83 7.40 -11.79 7.30
N GLN A 84 6.09 -11.94 7.47
CA GLN A 84 5.28 -12.98 6.81
C GLN A 84 4.93 -12.66 5.35
N GLY A 85 5.38 -11.53 4.80
CA GLY A 85 5.15 -11.19 3.39
C GLY A 85 3.85 -10.41 3.12
N TYR A 86 3.20 -9.87 4.16
CA TYR A 86 2.04 -9.00 3.98
C TYR A 86 2.44 -7.54 3.78
N ALA A 87 1.63 -6.80 3.01
CA ALA A 87 1.69 -5.34 3.00
C ALA A 87 0.94 -4.79 4.22
N VAL A 88 1.51 -3.79 4.90
CA VAL A 88 0.95 -3.25 6.15
C VAL A 88 0.87 -1.74 6.08
N SER A 89 -0.29 -1.18 6.45
CA SER A 89 -0.46 0.26 6.66
C SER A 89 -0.81 0.52 8.13
N ALA A 90 -0.08 1.43 8.76
CA ALA A 90 -0.38 1.89 10.12
C ALA A 90 -0.71 3.38 10.09
N ILE A 91 -1.85 3.77 10.68
CA ILE A 91 -2.27 5.16 10.81
C ILE A 91 -2.78 5.41 12.22
N ASN A 92 -2.54 6.62 12.74
CA ASN A 92 -3.17 7.09 13.96
C ASN A 92 -4.40 7.94 13.58
N LEU A 93 -5.56 7.53 14.06
CA LEU A 93 -6.82 8.20 13.80
C LEU A 93 -7.00 9.31 14.84
N ASP A 94 -6.50 10.49 14.51
CA ASP A 94 -6.65 11.70 15.33
C ASP A 94 -7.65 12.65 14.65
N PRO A 95 -8.67 13.17 15.36
CA PRO A 95 -9.63 14.14 14.81
C PRO A 95 -8.99 15.39 14.17
N ARG A 96 -7.78 15.77 14.59
CA ARG A 96 -7.02 16.94 14.11
C ARG A 96 -6.07 16.61 12.95
N ALA A 97 -5.74 15.33 12.72
CA ALA A 97 -4.76 14.93 11.71
C ALA A 97 -5.34 13.97 10.65
N VAL A 98 -5.99 12.89 11.07
CA VAL A 98 -6.63 11.89 10.19
C VAL A 98 -8.02 11.56 10.74
N PRO A 99 -8.98 12.48 10.59
CA PRO A 99 -10.32 12.28 11.12
C PRO A 99 -11.06 11.16 10.37
N LEU A 100 -11.67 10.25 11.12
CA LEU A 100 -12.45 9.13 10.58
C LEU A 100 -13.62 9.55 9.68
N HIS A 101 -14.22 10.72 9.92
CA HIS A 101 -15.33 11.21 9.08
C HIS A 101 -14.88 11.68 7.69
N GLN A 102 -13.57 11.82 7.45
CA GLN A 102 -13.02 12.24 6.16
C GLN A 102 -12.31 11.07 5.48
N PHE A 103 -13.08 10.09 5.00
CA PHE A 103 -12.56 8.85 4.43
C PHE A 103 -11.52 9.03 3.33
N ARG A 104 -11.57 10.11 2.53
CA ARG A 104 -10.51 10.42 1.55
C ARG A 104 -9.16 10.67 2.20
N GLN A 105 -9.14 11.40 3.33
CA GLN A 105 -7.91 11.66 4.08
C GLN A 105 -7.40 10.38 4.75
N THR A 106 -8.30 9.59 5.35
CA THR A 106 -7.96 8.30 5.94
C THR A 106 -7.38 7.34 4.91
N TYR A 107 -8.03 7.19 3.75
CA TYR A 107 -7.54 6.39 2.63
C TYR A 107 -6.15 6.86 2.17
N ARG A 108 -5.99 8.17 1.96
CA ARG A 108 -4.70 8.74 1.56
C ARG A 108 -3.61 8.50 2.61
N ALA A 109 -3.95 8.54 3.90
CA ALA A 109 -3.01 8.20 4.96
C ALA A 109 -2.61 6.71 4.88
N LEU A 110 -3.58 5.80 4.72
CA LEU A 110 -3.33 4.36 4.56
C LEU A 110 -2.39 4.06 3.39
N VAL A 111 -2.64 4.64 2.22
CA VAL A 111 -1.78 4.41 1.04
C VAL A 111 -0.38 4.99 1.24
N ARG A 112 -0.25 6.12 1.96
CA ARG A 112 1.05 6.77 2.21
C ARG A 112 1.90 6.05 3.23
N THR A 113 1.30 5.44 4.24
CA THR A 113 2.02 4.69 5.28
C THR A 113 2.13 3.19 4.96
N MET A 114 1.65 2.78 3.79
CA MET A 114 1.78 1.41 3.30
C MET A 114 3.24 1.03 3.16
N GLN A 115 3.61 -0.01 3.89
CA GLN A 115 4.89 -0.67 3.84
C GLN A 115 4.71 -2.00 3.13
N LEU A 116 5.65 -2.33 2.27
CA LEU A 116 5.69 -3.59 1.56
C LEU A 116 6.72 -4.49 2.22
N PRO A 117 6.51 -5.81 2.23
CA PRO A 117 7.46 -6.73 2.82
C PRO A 117 8.82 -6.64 2.09
N PRO A 118 9.95 -6.87 2.77
CA PRO A 118 11.25 -6.93 2.13
C PRO A 118 11.26 -8.08 1.10
N VAL A 119 11.91 -7.85 -0.05
CA VAL A 119 12.12 -8.92 -1.05
C VAL A 119 13.55 -9.43 -0.83
N PRO A 120 13.73 -10.66 -0.31
CA PRO A 120 15.05 -11.14 0.13
C PRO A 120 16.05 -11.32 -1.02
N GLU A 121 15.60 -11.45 -2.27
CA GLU A 121 16.43 -11.78 -3.43
C GLU A 121 16.67 -10.60 -4.39
N ALA A 122 16.18 -9.40 -4.08
CA ALA A 122 16.33 -8.24 -4.96
C ALA A 122 17.55 -7.38 -4.57
N GLU A 123 18.53 -7.24 -5.47
CA GLU A 123 19.68 -6.32 -5.30
C GLU A 123 19.24 -4.87 -5.03
N THR A 124 18.07 -4.49 -5.57
CA THR A 124 17.37 -3.23 -5.28
C THR A 124 15.90 -3.52 -4.99
N PRO A 125 15.47 -3.51 -3.72
CA PRO A 125 14.07 -3.78 -3.39
C PRO A 125 13.19 -2.66 -3.95
N PRO A 126 12.05 -2.98 -4.60
CA PRO A 126 11.12 -1.95 -5.08
C PRO A 126 10.62 -1.14 -3.88
N THR A 127 10.82 0.18 -3.97
CA THR A 127 10.58 1.13 -2.86
C THR A 127 9.12 1.59 -2.81
N SER A 128 8.36 1.32 -3.87
CA SER A 128 6.95 1.72 -3.97
C SER A 128 6.05 0.58 -4.43
N PHE A 129 4.77 0.65 -4.04
CA PHE A 129 3.72 -0.27 -4.49
C PHE A 129 3.66 -0.34 -6.01
N LEU A 130 3.77 0.80 -6.69
CA LEU A 130 3.66 0.85 -8.14
C LEU A 130 4.82 0.13 -8.84
N GLU A 131 6.04 0.24 -8.33
CA GLU A 131 7.19 -0.50 -8.86
C GLU A 131 7.01 -2.00 -8.66
N ARG A 132 6.56 -2.42 -7.48
CA ARG A 132 6.31 -3.83 -7.19
C ARG A 132 5.20 -4.40 -8.07
N TRP A 133 4.09 -3.68 -8.19
CA TRP A 133 3.01 -3.97 -9.13
C TRP A 133 3.55 -4.10 -10.55
N ARG A 134 4.40 -3.16 -10.99
CA ARG A 134 4.97 -3.16 -12.34
C ARG A 134 5.86 -4.36 -12.61
N THR A 135 6.72 -4.72 -11.66
CA THR A 135 7.60 -5.88 -11.78
C THR A 135 6.78 -7.17 -11.80
N TRP A 136 5.83 -7.34 -10.88
CA TRP A 136 4.97 -8.53 -10.84
C TRP A 136 4.08 -8.65 -12.07
N ALA A 137 3.41 -7.58 -12.51
CA ALA A 137 2.51 -7.66 -13.66
C ALA A 137 3.24 -8.01 -14.97
N ARG A 138 4.54 -7.74 -15.06
CA ARG A 138 5.38 -8.12 -16.22
C ARG A 138 5.75 -9.60 -16.25
N THR A 139 5.74 -10.28 -15.11
CA THR A 139 6.01 -11.74 -15.05
C THR A 139 4.76 -12.56 -15.34
N GLN A 140 3.57 -11.93 -15.36
CA GLN A 140 2.32 -12.60 -15.65
C GLN A 140 2.13 -12.86 -17.16
N PRO A 141 1.49 -13.97 -17.54
CA PRO A 141 1.17 -14.25 -18.94
C PRO A 141 0.17 -13.23 -19.48
N ARG A 142 0.22 -12.97 -20.79
CA ARG A 142 -0.83 -12.18 -21.46
C ARG A 142 -2.11 -12.99 -21.54
N LEU A 143 -3.17 -12.45 -20.95
CA LEU A 143 -4.50 -13.07 -20.88
C LEU A 143 -5.43 -12.61 -22.01
N ALA A 144 -5.08 -11.51 -22.69
CA ALA A 144 -5.85 -10.95 -23.81
C ALA A 144 -4.92 -10.37 -24.89
N ALA A 145 -5.44 -10.23 -26.12
CA ALA A 145 -4.73 -9.58 -27.21
C ALA A 145 -4.48 -8.10 -26.94
N ASP A 146 -5.44 -7.42 -26.31
CA ASP A 146 -5.30 -6.05 -25.85
C ASP A 146 -4.50 -5.99 -24.53
N PRO A 147 -3.35 -5.29 -24.49
CA PRO A 147 -2.57 -5.13 -23.26
C PRO A 147 -3.36 -4.52 -22.09
N ALA A 148 -4.31 -3.63 -22.36
CA ALA A 148 -5.08 -2.97 -21.31
C ALA A 148 -6.03 -3.95 -20.62
N GLU A 149 -6.79 -4.74 -21.38
CA GLU A 149 -7.69 -5.77 -20.84
C GLU A 149 -6.90 -6.91 -20.17
N SER A 150 -5.73 -7.28 -20.70
CA SER A 150 -4.86 -8.27 -20.06
C SER A 150 -4.39 -7.81 -18.69
N LEU A 151 -4.03 -6.53 -18.52
CA LEU A 151 -3.63 -5.97 -17.23
C LEU A 151 -4.82 -5.80 -16.27
N ARG A 152 -6.00 -5.46 -16.80
CA ARG A 152 -7.23 -5.37 -16.01
C ARG A 152 -7.63 -6.72 -15.41
N ALA A 153 -7.46 -7.80 -16.16
CA ALA A 153 -7.78 -9.16 -15.69
C ALA A 153 -6.91 -9.60 -14.48
N LEU A 154 -5.76 -8.95 -14.26
CA LEU A 154 -4.92 -9.19 -13.08
C LEU A 154 -5.38 -8.41 -11.84
N LEU A 155 -6.32 -7.47 -11.98
CA LEU A 155 -6.81 -6.65 -10.89
C LEU A 155 -8.08 -7.24 -10.27
N PRO A 156 -8.31 -7.02 -8.96
CA PRO A 156 -9.54 -7.45 -8.31
C PRO A 156 -10.79 -6.83 -8.98
N PRO A 157 -11.84 -7.63 -9.26
CA PRO A 157 -13.06 -7.12 -9.90
C PRO A 157 -13.81 -6.12 -9.00
N THR A 158 -13.61 -6.19 -7.68
CA THR A 158 -14.19 -5.28 -6.69
C THR A 158 -13.51 -3.91 -6.65
N MET A 159 -12.34 -3.75 -7.29
CA MET A 159 -11.64 -2.47 -7.33
C MET A 159 -12.46 -1.45 -8.12
N PRO A 160 -12.63 -0.19 -7.66
CA PRO A 160 -13.37 0.80 -8.41
C PRO A 160 -12.77 1.06 -9.80
N HIS A 161 -13.63 1.20 -10.82
CA HIS A 161 -13.23 1.42 -12.21
C HIS A 161 -12.16 2.51 -12.43
N PRO A 162 -12.25 3.72 -11.83
CA PRO A 162 -11.21 4.74 -12.04
C PRO A 162 -9.85 4.32 -11.48
N PHE A 163 -9.81 3.49 -10.44
CA PHE A 163 -8.56 2.95 -9.88
C PHE A 163 -7.97 1.88 -10.77
N GLN A 164 -8.81 0.96 -11.30
CA GLN A 164 -8.37 -0.04 -12.28
C GLN A 164 -7.77 0.65 -13.51
N ALA A 165 -8.50 1.59 -14.09
CA ALA A 165 -8.05 2.33 -15.26
C ALA A 165 -6.76 3.12 -14.99
N ALA A 166 -6.63 3.73 -13.81
CA ALA A 166 -5.42 4.46 -13.44
C ALA A 166 -4.20 3.55 -13.23
N LEU A 167 -4.35 2.40 -12.57
CA LEU A 167 -3.26 1.43 -12.40
C LEU A 167 -2.78 0.87 -13.75
N VAL A 168 -3.72 0.52 -14.63
CA VAL A 168 -3.39 0.04 -15.98
C VAL A 168 -2.71 1.15 -16.79
N ALA A 169 -3.22 2.39 -16.74
CA ALA A 169 -2.61 3.52 -17.46
C ALA A 169 -1.17 3.83 -17.03
N MET A 170 -0.82 3.60 -15.76
CA MET A 170 0.55 3.77 -15.27
C MET A 170 1.53 2.75 -15.86
N MET A 171 1.02 1.62 -16.37
CA MET A 171 1.82 0.55 -16.98
C MET A 171 2.00 0.72 -18.48
N LEU A 172 1.02 1.33 -19.15
CA LEU A 172 1.00 1.47 -20.60
C LEU A 172 1.84 2.67 -21.09
N PRO A 173 2.44 2.57 -22.29
CA PRO A 173 3.17 3.69 -22.89
C PRO A 173 2.22 4.83 -23.27
N THR A 174 2.71 6.06 -23.17
CA THR A 174 2.01 7.23 -23.71
C THR A 174 2.09 7.19 -25.23
N LEU A 175 0.96 7.37 -25.91
CA LEU A 175 0.87 7.52 -27.34
C LEU A 175 1.64 8.76 -27.79
N ASP A 176 2.55 8.60 -28.75
CA ASP A 176 3.30 9.72 -29.31
C ASP A 176 2.45 10.45 -30.35
N VAL A 177 2.04 11.67 -30.02
CA VAL A 177 1.28 12.54 -30.93
C VAL A 177 2.27 13.48 -31.62
N PRO A 178 2.36 13.49 -32.97
CA PRO A 178 3.18 14.44 -33.73
C PRO A 178 2.87 15.90 -33.38
N ALA A 179 3.89 16.76 -33.33
CA ALA A 179 3.76 18.16 -32.90
C ALA A 179 2.72 18.97 -33.70
N LEU A 180 2.61 18.70 -35.01
CA LEU A 180 1.63 19.34 -35.91
C LEU A 180 0.18 19.06 -35.50
N LEU A 181 -0.10 17.84 -35.01
CA LEU A 181 -1.44 17.45 -34.58
C LEU A 181 -1.78 17.99 -33.19
N ARG A 182 -0.76 18.27 -32.34
CA ARG A 182 -0.95 18.88 -31.02
C ARG A 182 -1.52 20.29 -31.08
N ALA A 183 -1.28 21.01 -32.18
CA ALA A 183 -1.80 22.37 -32.39
C ALA A 183 -3.29 22.40 -32.76
N LEU A 184 -3.88 21.25 -33.06
CA LEU A 184 -5.31 21.14 -33.34
C LEU A 184 -6.11 21.09 -32.04
N ASP A 185 -7.28 21.73 -32.04
CA ASP A 185 -8.17 21.80 -30.88
C ASP A 185 -8.57 20.40 -30.35
N ARG A 186 -8.59 19.40 -31.24
CA ARG A 186 -8.87 17.99 -30.94
C ARG A 186 -7.87 17.34 -29.96
N ASP A 187 -6.63 17.82 -29.92
CA ASP A 187 -5.56 17.31 -29.05
C ASP A 187 -5.08 18.36 -28.02
N SER A 188 -5.87 19.42 -27.79
CA SER A 188 -5.62 20.43 -26.76
C SER A 188 -5.45 19.87 -25.34
N ALA A 189 -5.99 18.67 -25.09
CA ALA A 189 -5.88 17.94 -23.84
C ALA A 189 -4.62 17.04 -23.73
N TYR A 190 -3.76 16.98 -24.75
CA TYR A 190 -2.55 16.18 -24.75
C TYR A 190 -1.46 16.82 -23.86
N ARG A 191 -1.30 16.28 -22.65
CA ARG A 191 -0.33 16.75 -21.64
C ARG A 191 0.48 15.59 -21.05
N PRO A 192 1.41 15.00 -21.82
CA PRO A 192 2.11 13.78 -21.43
C PRO A 192 2.86 13.89 -20.09
N ALA A 193 3.39 15.07 -19.77
CA ALA A 193 4.07 15.34 -18.50
C ALA A 193 3.12 15.34 -17.29
N GLU A 194 1.85 15.71 -17.46
CA GLU A 194 0.86 15.77 -16.38
C GLU A 194 0.18 14.41 -16.12
N PHE A 195 0.24 13.47 -17.08
CA PHE A 195 -0.49 12.21 -16.96
C PHE A 195 -0.07 11.38 -15.73
N PRO A 196 1.23 11.12 -15.45
CA PRO A 196 1.62 10.32 -14.28
C PRO A 196 1.12 10.94 -12.96
N TRP A 197 1.21 12.27 -12.85
CA TRP A 197 0.76 13.00 -11.67
C TRP A 197 -0.76 12.90 -11.51
N THR A 198 -1.51 13.06 -12.60
CA THR A 198 -2.97 12.96 -12.62
C THR A 198 -3.44 11.57 -12.19
N LEU A 199 -2.83 10.51 -12.73
CA LEU A 199 -3.15 9.13 -12.39
C LEU A 199 -2.80 8.81 -10.94
N ARG A 200 -1.64 9.26 -10.45
CA ARG A 200 -1.26 9.10 -9.03
C ARG A 200 -2.26 9.75 -8.08
N ARG A 201 -2.81 10.92 -8.43
CA ARG A 201 -3.83 11.60 -7.62
C ARG A 201 -5.11 10.79 -7.51
N VAL A 202 -5.56 10.17 -8.60
CA VAL A 202 -6.71 9.24 -8.57
C VAL A 202 -6.44 8.07 -7.63
N LEU A 203 -5.25 7.45 -7.73
CA LEU A 203 -4.86 6.35 -6.84
C LEU A 203 -4.73 6.75 -5.36
N LEU A 204 -4.55 8.04 -5.07
CA LEU A 204 -4.56 8.58 -3.70
C LEU A 204 -5.96 9.01 -3.23
N GLY A 205 -7.00 8.82 -4.05
CA GLY A 205 -8.38 9.20 -3.73
C GLY A 205 -8.69 10.70 -3.87
N ASP A 206 -7.79 11.48 -4.48
CA ASP A 206 -8.02 12.90 -4.73
C ASP A 206 -9.12 13.09 -5.80
N SER A 207 -9.86 14.21 -5.74
CA SER A 207 -10.73 14.58 -6.86
C SER A 207 -9.89 15.10 -8.03
N VAL A 208 -10.09 14.48 -9.19
CA VAL A 208 -9.48 14.87 -10.45
C VAL A 208 -10.59 15.19 -11.44
N PRO A 209 -10.52 16.32 -12.18
CA PRO A 209 -11.51 16.62 -13.21
C PRO A 209 -11.60 15.49 -14.23
N ALA A 210 -12.81 14.99 -14.49
CA ALA A 210 -13.04 13.85 -15.38
C ALA A 210 -12.43 14.07 -16.78
N ALA A 211 -12.43 15.30 -17.30
CA ALA A 211 -11.79 15.64 -18.57
C ALA A 211 -10.27 15.37 -18.56
N ARG A 212 -9.57 15.73 -17.49
CA ARG A 212 -8.12 15.48 -17.34
C ARG A 212 -7.82 13.99 -17.21
N LEU A 213 -8.65 13.27 -16.42
CA LEU A 213 -8.51 11.83 -16.28
C LEU A 213 -8.76 11.10 -17.61
N ARG A 214 -9.85 11.43 -18.33
CA ARG A 214 -10.12 10.87 -19.67
C ARG A 214 -8.98 11.10 -20.64
N ALA A 215 -8.39 12.30 -20.66
CA ALA A 215 -7.25 12.59 -21.51
C ALA A 215 -6.07 11.67 -21.17
N ALA A 216 -5.71 11.57 -19.88
CA ALA A 216 -4.63 10.70 -19.43
C ALA A 216 -4.88 9.23 -19.83
N LEU A 217 -6.09 8.70 -19.64
CA LEU A 217 -6.44 7.32 -19.98
C LEU A 217 -6.46 7.07 -21.49
N LYS A 218 -7.01 8.00 -22.28
CA LYS A 218 -7.04 7.95 -23.76
C LYS A 218 -5.62 7.87 -24.32
N TYR A 219 -4.76 8.81 -23.95
CA TYR A 219 -3.39 8.87 -24.49
C TYR A 219 -2.46 7.81 -23.88
N ARG A 220 -2.86 7.15 -22.79
CA ARG A 220 -2.20 5.93 -22.28
C ARG A 220 -2.77 4.65 -22.86
N GLN A 221 -3.66 4.73 -23.85
CA GLN A 221 -4.19 3.58 -24.59
C GLN A 221 -4.94 2.59 -23.69
N VAL A 222 -5.58 3.07 -22.62
CA VAL A 222 -6.54 2.23 -21.89
C VAL A 222 -7.76 2.07 -22.80
N SER A 223 -8.16 0.84 -23.13
CA SER A 223 -9.31 0.58 -24.01
C SER A 223 -10.64 0.65 -23.25
N PHE A 224 -10.65 0.14 -22.03
CA PHE A 224 -11.86 -0.05 -21.23
C PHE A 224 -12.31 1.18 -20.43
N TYR A 225 -11.60 2.32 -20.48
CA TYR A 225 -11.93 3.44 -19.58
C TYR A 225 -13.33 4.03 -19.82
N GLN A 226 -13.89 3.87 -21.02
CA GLN A 226 -15.22 4.36 -21.38
C GLN A 226 -16.36 3.43 -20.92
N GLN A 227 -16.04 2.22 -20.45
CA GLN A 227 -17.04 1.22 -20.09
C GLN A 227 -17.81 1.54 -18.80
N ALA A 228 -17.31 2.46 -17.95
CA ALA A 228 -17.97 2.89 -16.73
C ALA A 228 -17.59 4.33 -16.31
N SER A 229 -18.29 4.86 -15.30
CA SER A 229 -18.06 6.21 -14.77
C SER A 229 -16.64 6.39 -14.24
N LEU A 230 -16.08 7.58 -14.48
CA LEU A 230 -14.81 8.04 -13.92
C LEU A 230 -14.99 9.02 -12.75
N ALA A 231 -16.26 9.27 -12.36
CA ALA A 231 -16.67 10.11 -11.24
C ALA A 231 -17.10 9.25 -10.06
#